data_AF-A0A6N2LBK5-F1
#
_entry.id   AF-A0A6N2LBK5-F1
#
_cell.length_a   1.000
_cell.length_b   1.000
_cell.length_c   1.000
_cell.angle_alpha   90.00
_cell.angle_beta   90.00
_cell.angle_gamma   90.00
#
_symmetry.space_group_name_H-M   'P 1'
#
loop_
_entity.id
_entity.type
_entity.pdbx_description
1 polymer ?
#
loop_
_entity_poly.entity_id
_entity_poly.type
_entity_poly.pdbx_seq_one_letter_code
_entity_poly.pdbx_strand_id
1 'polypeptide(L)'
;MRFWAKRRGVYSNVSGFLGGINWALLVARICQLFPNALPNMLVSRFFRVYTQWRWPNPVMLSTIEEGSLGLPVWDPRRNPKDRYHLMPIITPAYPSMNSSYNVSSSTLHIMTEEFQRGNEICEAMEASKAEWDTLFEPFSFFEAYKNYLQIDISADNEDDLRQWKGWVESRLRQLTLKAHLQYAPMSPPPW
;
A
#
# COMPACT_ATOMS: atom_id res chain seq x y z
N MET A 1 -10.03 9.33 -0.66
CA MET A 1 -8.93 8.35 -0.66
C MET A 1 -9.22 7.04 -1.39
N ARG A 2 -10.23 6.23 -1.02
CA ARG A 2 -10.52 4.97 -1.73
C ARG A 2 -10.70 5.14 -3.25
N PHE A 3 -11.42 6.18 -3.66
CA PHE A 3 -11.62 6.51 -5.07
C PHE A 3 -10.30 6.82 -5.79
N TRP A 4 -9.50 7.74 -5.23
CA TRP A 4 -8.13 8.03 -5.70
C TRP A 4 -7.29 6.76 -5.84
N ALA A 5 -7.21 5.92 -4.80
CA ALA A 5 -6.36 4.72 -4.82
C ALA A 5 -6.76 3.74 -5.94
N LYS A 6 -8.07 3.61 -6.23
CA LYS A 6 -8.56 2.82 -7.35
C LYS A 6 -8.18 3.43 -8.70
N ARG A 7 -8.38 4.74 -8.87
CA ARG A 7 -8.05 5.47 -10.11
C ARG A 7 -6.55 5.42 -10.41
N ARG A 8 -5.73 5.43 -9.37
CA ARG A 8 -4.26 5.37 -9.45
C ARG A 8 -3.69 3.95 -9.46
N GLY A 9 -4.53 2.92 -9.47
CA GLY A 9 -4.06 1.52 -9.57
C GLY A 9 -3.39 0.95 -8.31
N VAL A 10 -3.44 1.66 -7.17
CA VAL A 10 -2.79 1.25 -5.91
C VAL A 10 -3.78 0.62 -4.90
N TYR A 11 -4.89 0.06 -5.39
CA TYR A 11 -5.92 -0.58 -4.56
C TYR A 11 -6.03 -2.09 -4.86
N SER A 12 -5.22 -2.92 -4.21
CA SER A 12 -5.32 -4.40 -4.27
C SER A 12 -4.39 -5.08 -3.25
N ASN A 13 -4.93 -5.64 -2.16
CA ASN A 13 -4.11 -6.36 -1.18
C ASN A 13 -3.47 -7.63 -1.74
N VAL A 14 -4.16 -8.32 -2.66
CA VAL A 14 -3.67 -9.56 -3.28
C VAL A 14 -2.44 -9.29 -4.15
N SER A 15 -2.40 -8.13 -4.81
CA SER A 15 -1.29 -7.70 -5.67
C SER A 15 -0.15 -7.02 -4.91
N GLY A 16 -0.19 -6.95 -3.57
CA GLY A 16 0.83 -6.29 -2.75
C GLY A 16 0.63 -4.79 -2.55
N PHE A 17 -0.47 -4.22 -3.03
CA PHE A 17 -0.89 -2.86 -2.68
C PHE A 17 -1.80 -2.86 -1.45
N LEU A 18 -2.45 -1.73 -1.16
CA LEU A 18 -3.31 -1.58 0.00
C LEU A 18 -4.77 -1.93 -0.31
N GLY A 19 -5.39 -2.69 0.58
CA GLY A 19 -6.83 -2.96 0.58
C GLY A 19 -7.64 -1.94 1.38
N GLY A 20 -8.96 -2.15 1.46
CA GLY A 20 -9.88 -1.22 2.10
C GLY A 20 -9.53 -0.89 3.56
N ILE A 21 -9.20 -1.91 4.36
CA ILE A 21 -8.85 -1.72 5.77
C ILE A 21 -7.56 -0.91 5.92
N ASN A 22 -6.54 -1.17 5.08
CA ASN A 22 -5.27 -0.45 5.15
C ASN A 22 -5.49 1.05 4.90
N TRP A 23 -6.21 1.39 3.82
CA TRP A 23 -6.56 2.79 3.51
C TRP A 23 -7.37 3.45 4.62
N ALA A 24 -8.30 2.73 5.24
CA ALA A 24 -9.09 3.24 6.36
C ALA A 24 -8.20 3.55 7.57
N LEU A 25 -7.26 2.66 7.93
CA LEU A 25 -6.31 2.87 9.02
C LEU A 25 -5.38 4.05 8.74
N LEU A 26 -4.88 4.19 7.51
CA LEU A 26 -4.07 5.36 7.14
C LEU A 26 -4.87 6.67 7.28
N VAL A 27 -6.10 6.72 6.76
CA VAL A 27 -6.96 7.91 6.89
C VAL A 27 -7.30 8.20 8.36
N ALA A 28 -7.63 7.17 9.14
CA ALA A 28 -7.92 7.33 10.57
C ALA A 28 -6.73 7.92 11.33
N ARG A 29 -5.50 7.53 10.99
CA ARG A 29 -4.30 8.13 11.59
C ARG A 29 -4.18 9.62 11.28
N ILE A 30 -4.51 10.03 10.05
CA ILE A 30 -4.51 11.45 9.69
C ILE A 30 -5.58 12.21 10.48
N CYS A 31 -6.78 11.64 10.64
CA CYS A 31 -7.81 12.24 11.49
C CYS A 31 -7.36 12.42 12.94
N GLN A 32 -6.60 11.47 13.51
CA GLN A 32 -6.02 11.61 14.86
C GLN A 32 -4.98 12.74 14.95
N LEU A 33 -4.15 12.91 13.92
CA LEU A 33 -3.11 13.95 13.88
C LEU A 33 -3.70 15.35 13.66
N PHE A 34 -4.88 15.45 13.03
CA PHE A 34 -5.52 16.71 12.67
C PHE A 34 -7.02 16.70 13.03
N PRO A 35 -7.37 16.67 14.34
CA PRO A 35 -8.75 16.42 14.79
C PRO A 35 -9.76 17.50 14.39
N ASN A 36 -9.30 18.73 14.15
CA ASN A 36 -10.15 19.88 13.80
C ASN A 36 -10.06 20.26 12.31
N ALA A 37 -9.37 19.46 11.49
CA ALA A 37 -9.21 19.77 10.08
C ALA A 37 -10.48 19.45 9.27
N LEU A 38 -10.80 20.32 8.33
CA LEU A 38 -11.89 20.08 7.38
C LEU A 38 -11.55 18.92 6.42
N PRO A 39 -12.56 18.24 5.84
CA PRO A 39 -12.33 17.09 4.96
C PRO A 39 -11.36 17.34 3.80
N ASN A 40 -11.41 18.51 3.16
CA ASN A 40 -10.48 18.89 2.10
C ASN A 40 -9.04 19.01 2.61
N MET A 41 -8.84 19.58 3.79
CA MET A 41 -7.53 19.68 4.43
C MET A 41 -6.99 18.29 4.80
N LEU A 42 -7.84 17.37 5.26
CA LEU A 42 -7.42 16.00 5.59
C LEU A 42 -6.83 15.26 4.37
N VAL A 43 -7.31 15.53 3.16
CA VAL A 43 -6.73 14.95 1.94
C VAL A 43 -5.31 15.51 1.67
N SER A 44 -5.13 16.83 1.74
CA SER A 44 -3.80 17.46 1.63
C SER A 44 -2.84 16.93 2.72
N ARG A 45 -3.30 16.87 3.98
CA ARG A 45 -2.52 16.32 5.10
C ARG A 45 -2.18 14.84 4.92
N PHE A 46 -3.08 14.05 4.32
CA PHE A 46 -2.82 12.65 4.03
C PHE A 46 -1.58 12.48 3.16
N PHE A 47 -1.54 13.15 2.01
CA PHE A 47 -0.42 13.03 1.09
C PHE A 47 0.86 13.55 1.72
N ARG A 48 0.81 14.74 2.32
CA ARG A 48 1.98 15.34 2.95
C ARG A 48 2.62 14.45 4.03
N VAL A 49 1.80 13.87 4.90
CA VAL A 49 2.28 12.99 5.97
C VAL A 49 2.89 11.72 5.39
N TYR A 50 2.22 11.06 4.43
CA TYR A 50 2.68 9.77 3.92
C TYR A 50 3.83 9.85 2.91
N THR A 51 3.98 10.98 2.24
CA THR A 51 5.19 11.33 1.49
C THR A 51 6.42 11.44 2.39
N GLN A 52 6.26 12.03 3.58
CA GLN A 52 7.35 12.24 4.54
C GLN A 52 7.51 11.07 5.53
N TRP A 53 6.64 10.07 5.46
CA TRP A 53 6.63 8.97 6.41
C TRP A 53 7.87 8.09 6.22
N ARG A 54 8.66 7.95 7.30
CA ARG A 54 9.89 7.16 7.28
C ARG A 54 9.59 5.67 7.43
N TRP A 55 9.17 5.02 6.35
CA TRP A 55 9.04 3.55 6.31
C TRP A 55 10.39 2.88 6.67
N PRO A 56 10.40 1.78 7.46
CA PRO A 56 9.27 0.96 7.88
C PRO A 56 8.67 1.33 9.26
N ASN A 57 8.74 2.58 9.71
CA ASN A 57 8.06 2.96 10.96
C ASN A 57 6.55 2.63 10.87
N PRO A 58 5.95 1.96 11.88
CA PRO A 58 4.59 1.47 11.78
C PRO A 58 3.56 2.57 11.93
N VAL A 59 2.50 2.49 11.13
CA VAL A 59 1.28 3.26 11.35
C VAL A 59 0.43 2.54 12.38
N MET A 60 0.18 3.18 13.51
CA MET A 60 -0.62 2.66 14.62
C MET A 60 -1.68 3.68 15.05
N LEU A 61 -2.90 3.22 15.33
CA LEU A 61 -3.99 4.07 15.84
C LEU A 61 -4.04 4.11 17.37
N SER A 62 -3.49 3.10 18.03
CA SER A 62 -3.42 2.96 19.48
C SER A 62 -2.10 2.29 19.86
N THR A 63 -1.77 2.30 21.15
CA THR A 63 -0.71 1.45 21.68
C THR A 63 -1.08 -0.01 21.47
N ILE A 64 -0.08 -0.83 21.14
CA ILE A 64 -0.25 -2.28 21.07
C ILE A 64 -0.34 -2.80 22.50
N GLU A 65 -1.46 -3.42 22.84
CA GLU A 65 -1.71 -4.01 24.16
C GLU A 65 -1.50 -5.52 24.11
N GLU A 66 -0.89 -6.08 25.17
CA GLU A 66 -0.84 -7.52 25.36
C GLU A 66 -2.17 -8.00 25.93
N GLY A 67 -2.84 -8.90 25.22
CA GLY A 67 -4.05 -9.55 25.70
C GLY A 67 -3.76 -10.80 26.53
N SER A 68 -4.76 -11.24 27.29
CA SER A 68 -4.67 -12.37 28.23
C SER A 68 -4.57 -13.75 27.58
N LEU A 69 -4.80 -13.86 26.28
CA LEU A 69 -4.88 -15.15 25.56
C LEU A 69 -3.53 -15.64 25.03
N GLY A 70 -2.45 -14.88 25.20
CA GLY A 70 -1.11 -15.25 24.72
C GLY A 70 -0.99 -15.38 23.20
N LEU A 71 -1.94 -14.83 22.44
CA LEU A 71 -1.91 -14.83 20.97
C LEU A 71 -0.75 -13.98 20.45
N PRO A 72 -0.16 -14.33 19.28
CA PRO A 72 0.94 -13.58 18.70
C PRO A 72 0.48 -12.18 18.30
N VAL A 73 1.26 -11.18 18.71
CA VAL A 73 1.05 -9.77 18.40
C VAL A 73 2.25 -9.27 17.60
N TRP A 74 2.02 -8.38 16.63
CA TRP A 74 3.07 -7.78 15.83
C TRP A 74 4.05 -7.01 16.74
N ASP A 75 5.29 -7.47 16.81
CA ASP A 75 6.37 -6.80 17.53
C ASP A 75 7.72 -7.10 16.87
N PRO A 76 8.31 -6.16 16.11
CA PRO A 76 9.59 -6.37 15.43
C PRO A 76 10.75 -6.60 16.41
N ARG A 77 10.62 -6.24 17.70
CA ARG A 77 11.67 -6.51 18.69
C ARG A 77 11.70 -8.00 19.06
N ARG A 78 10.53 -8.62 19.18
CA ARG A 78 10.35 -10.01 19.64
C ARG A 78 10.35 -11.01 18.48
N ASN A 79 9.78 -10.64 17.34
CA ASN A 79 9.63 -11.53 16.19
C ASN A 79 10.51 -11.07 15.02
N PRO A 80 11.56 -11.83 14.65
CA PRO A 80 12.44 -11.49 13.53
C PRO A 80 11.70 -11.33 12.19
N LYS A 81 10.59 -12.06 11.96
CA LYS A 81 9.83 -11.94 10.71
C LYS A 81 9.23 -10.54 10.53
N ASP A 82 8.78 -9.93 11.63
CA ASP A 82 8.15 -8.62 11.63
C ASP A 82 9.13 -7.50 11.28
N ARG A 83 10.45 -7.71 11.48
CA ARG A 83 11.50 -6.76 11.12
C ARG A 83 11.65 -6.53 9.61
N TYR A 84 11.22 -7.50 8.81
CA TYR A 84 11.32 -7.43 7.35
C TYR A 84 10.09 -6.78 6.69
N HIS A 85 9.08 -6.37 7.47
CA HIS A 85 7.92 -5.68 6.91
C HIS A 85 8.28 -4.27 6.44
N LEU A 86 7.94 -3.95 5.19
CA LEU A 86 8.37 -2.73 4.53
C LEU A 86 7.45 -1.53 4.82
N MET A 87 6.15 -1.78 4.94
CA MET A 87 5.12 -0.74 5.16
C MET A 87 4.12 -1.20 6.22
N PRO A 88 4.52 -1.33 7.51
CA PRO A 88 3.64 -1.90 8.52
C PRO A 88 2.47 -0.96 8.86
N ILE A 89 1.24 -1.47 8.70
CA ILE A 89 -0.01 -0.79 9.08
C ILE A 89 -0.75 -1.70 10.05
N ILE A 90 -0.78 -1.32 11.32
CA ILE A 90 -1.13 -2.23 12.41
C ILE A 90 -2.63 -2.14 12.74
N THR A 91 -3.29 -3.30 12.86
CA THR A 91 -4.67 -3.37 13.32
C THR A 91 -4.75 -3.01 14.81
N PRO A 92 -5.70 -2.15 15.24
CA PRO A 92 -5.73 -1.65 16.61
C PRO A 92 -6.27 -2.68 17.61
N ALA A 93 -7.14 -3.60 17.17
CA ALA A 93 -7.72 -4.62 18.05
C ALA A 93 -6.75 -5.77 18.32
N TYR A 94 -6.77 -6.30 19.54
CA TYR A 94 -6.00 -7.49 19.94
C TYR A 94 -6.52 -8.76 19.23
N PRO A 95 -5.63 -9.64 18.73
CA PRO A 95 -4.18 -9.42 18.61
C PRO A 95 -3.85 -8.46 17.47
N SER A 96 -3.05 -7.43 17.77
CA SER A 96 -2.62 -6.46 16.76
C SER A 96 -1.70 -7.13 15.74
N MET A 97 -1.99 -6.96 14.46
CA MET A 97 -1.27 -7.59 13.35
C MET A 97 -0.92 -6.55 12.28
N ASN A 98 0.13 -6.81 11.52
CA ASN A 98 0.39 -6.05 10.30
C ASN A 98 -0.63 -6.42 9.21
N SER A 99 -1.47 -5.47 8.82
CA SER A 99 -2.50 -5.67 7.79
C SER A 99 -1.98 -5.54 6.36
N SER A 100 -0.75 -5.06 6.16
CA SER A 100 -0.11 -4.77 4.87
C SER A 100 1.16 -5.60 4.65
N TYR A 101 1.20 -6.82 5.18
CA TYR A 101 2.33 -7.76 5.03
C TYR A 101 2.59 -8.18 3.58
N ASN A 102 1.64 -7.93 2.66
CA ASN A 102 1.81 -8.24 1.24
C ASN A 102 2.69 -7.22 0.49
N VAL A 103 2.94 -6.05 1.07
CA VAL A 103 3.72 -4.98 0.43
C VAL A 103 5.15 -5.45 0.16
N SER A 104 5.58 -5.30 -1.10
CA SER A 104 6.95 -5.51 -1.58
C SER A 104 7.68 -4.18 -1.80
N SER A 105 8.99 -4.23 -2.05
CA SER A 105 9.79 -3.04 -2.37
C SER A 105 9.25 -2.28 -3.59
N SER A 106 8.84 -3.01 -4.64
CA SER A 106 8.28 -2.41 -5.85
C SER A 106 6.94 -1.73 -5.60
N THR A 107 6.02 -2.37 -4.87
CA THR A 107 4.71 -1.76 -4.56
C THR A 107 4.85 -0.58 -3.61
N LEU A 108 5.79 -0.65 -2.64
CA LEU A 108 6.09 0.48 -1.76
C LEU A 108 6.64 1.66 -2.54
N HIS A 109 7.53 1.42 -3.50
CA HIS A 109 8.07 2.45 -4.37
C HIS A 109 6.97 3.15 -5.17
N ILE A 110 6.12 2.39 -5.88
CA ILE A 110 4.98 2.92 -6.63
C ILE A 110 4.03 3.73 -5.72
N MET A 111 3.71 3.23 -4.53
CA MET A 111 2.84 3.95 -3.59
C MET A 111 3.48 5.24 -3.09
N THR A 112 4.79 5.24 -2.85
CA THR A 112 5.53 6.45 -2.44
C THR A 112 5.53 7.50 -3.54
N GLU A 113 5.74 7.10 -4.80
CA GLU A 113 5.63 8.01 -5.96
C GLU A 113 4.22 8.59 -6.10
N GLU A 114 3.19 7.77 -5.92
CA GLU A 114 1.80 8.23 -5.98
C GLU A 114 1.43 9.13 -4.78
N PHE A 115 2.04 8.93 -3.60
CA PHE A 115 1.90 9.88 -2.49
C PHE A 115 2.57 11.22 -2.80
N GLN A 116 3.78 11.20 -3.38
CA GLN A 116 4.48 12.39 -3.82
C GLN A 116 3.66 13.17 -4.87
N ARG A 117 3.17 12.50 -5.91
CA ARG A 117 2.29 13.10 -6.93
C ARG A 117 1.05 13.72 -6.28
N GLY A 118 0.41 13.01 -5.35
CA GLY A 118 -0.75 13.52 -4.62
C GLY A 118 -0.43 14.77 -3.79
N ASN A 119 0.75 14.83 -3.17
CA ASN A 119 1.20 15.98 -2.40
C ASN A 119 1.42 17.20 -3.31
N GLU A 120 2.13 17.04 -4.42
CA GLU A 120 2.39 18.11 -5.40
C GLU A 120 1.09 18.69 -5.96
N ILE A 121 0.12 17.83 -6.30
CA ILE A 121 -1.20 18.27 -6.77
C ILE A 121 -1.94 19.04 -5.66
N CYS A 122 -1.91 18.56 -4.42
CA CYS A 122 -2.55 19.27 -3.30
C CYS A 122 -1.91 20.65 -3.05
N GLU A 123 -0.59 20.77 -3.15
CA GLU A 123 0.12 22.05 -3.06
C GLU A 123 -0.26 22.99 -4.21
N ALA A 124 -0.39 22.46 -5.43
CA ALA A 124 -0.88 23.23 -6.58
C ALA A 124 -2.34 23.68 -6.41
N MET A 125 -3.21 22.84 -5.84
CA MET A 125 -4.60 23.18 -5.53
C MET A 125 -4.69 24.29 -4.47
N GLU A 126 -3.87 24.25 -3.43
CA GLU A 126 -3.76 25.32 -2.43
C GLU A 126 -3.32 26.65 -3.07
N ALA A 127 -2.46 26.58 -4.09
CA ALA A 127 -2.07 27.73 -4.91
C ALA A 127 -3.08 28.09 -6.02
N SER A 128 -4.25 27.46 -6.07
CA SER A 128 -5.29 27.65 -7.11
C SER A 128 -4.79 27.38 -8.55
N LYS A 129 -3.87 26.42 -8.72
CA LYS A 129 -3.26 26.03 -10.00
C LYS A 129 -3.68 24.65 -10.51
N ALA A 130 -4.46 23.91 -9.73
CA ALA A 130 -4.95 22.58 -10.08
C ALA A 130 -6.34 22.36 -9.49
N GLU A 131 -7.05 21.36 -9.99
CA GLU A 131 -8.39 21.00 -9.55
C GLU A 131 -8.45 19.54 -9.05
N TRP A 132 -9.54 19.19 -8.37
CA TRP A 132 -9.76 17.84 -7.85
C TRP A 132 -9.69 16.76 -8.94
N ASP A 133 -10.12 17.08 -10.16
CA ASP A 133 -10.11 16.14 -11.27
C ASP A 133 -8.69 15.66 -11.60
N THR A 134 -7.69 16.54 -11.52
CA THR A 134 -6.27 16.21 -11.71
C THR A 134 -5.78 15.17 -10.69
N LEU A 135 -6.21 15.30 -9.44
CA LEU A 135 -5.88 14.33 -8.38
C LEU A 135 -6.44 12.95 -8.72
N PHE A 136 -7.65 12.90 -9.28
CA PHE A 136 -8.39 11.66 -9.57
C PHE A 136 -8.24 11.16 -11.01
N GLU A 137 -7.34 11.72 -11.80
CA GLU A 137 -7.00 11.21 -13.13
C GLU A 137 -6.61 9.72 -13.07
N PRO A 138 -7.09 8.88 -14.00
CA PRO A 138 -6.67 7.48 -14.09
C PRO A 138 -5.15 7.37 -14.27
N PHE A 139 -4.56 6.31 -13.72
CA PHE A 139 -3.19 5.94 -14.08
C PHE A 139 -3.18 5.38 -15.51
N SER A 140 -2.39 5.97 -16.40
CA SER A 140 -2.20 5.49 -17.78
C SER A 140 -1.34 4.23 -17.82
N PHE A 141 -1.87 3.11 -17.30
CA PHE A 141 -1.12 1.89 -17.06
C PHE A 141 -0.37 1.39 -18.29
N PHE A 142 -1.00 1.38 -19.46
CA PHE A 142 -0.42 0.87 -20.71
C PHE A 142 0.57 1.81 -21.39
N GLU A 143 0.72 3.04 -20.89
CA GLU A 143 1.67 4.04 -21.37
C GLU A 143 2.82 4.25 -20.38
N ALA A 144 2.66 3.81 -19.13
CA ALA A 144 3.60 4.08 -18.04
C ALA A 144 4.91 3.28 -18.14
N TYR A 145 4.88 2.11 -18.78
CA TYR A 145 6.02 1.21 -18.89
C TYR A 145 6.32 0.84 -20.34
N LYS A 146 7.60 0.56 -20.62
CA LYS A 146 8.06 0.12 -21.94
C LYS A 146 7.68 -1.33 -22.25
N ASN A 147 7.60 -2.17 -21.22
CA ASN A 147 7.38 -3.60 -21.34
C ASN A 147 6.27 -4.03 -20.37
N TYR A 148 5.44 -4.96 -20.80
CA TYR A 148 4.37 -5.57 -20.00
C TYR A 148 4.45 -7.08 -20.09
N LEU A 149 4.00 -7.74 -19.03
CA LEU A 149 3.77 -9.17 -19.01
C LEU A 149 2.27 -9.43 -19.03
N GLN A 150 1.78 -10.07 -20.10
CA GLN A 150 0.40 -10.52 -20.20
C GLN A 150 0.29 -11.95 -19.67
N ILE A 151 -0.75 -12.22 -18.87
CA ILE A 151 -1.04 -13.54 -18.33
C ILE A 151 -2.47 -13.87 -18.75
N ASP A 152 -2.61 -14.83 -19.66
CA ASP A 152 -3.90 -15.29 -20.14
C ASP A 152 -4.33 -16.54 -19.36
N ILE A 153 -5.58 -16.54 -18.90
CA ILE A 153 -6.19 -17.65 -18.18
C ILE A 153 -7.40 -18.09 -18.99
N SER A 154 -7.45 -19.38 -19.31
CA SER A 154 -8.57 -19.99 -20.04
C SER A 154 -9.05 -21.23 -19.29
N ALA A 155 -10.34 -21.51 -19.40
CA ALA A 155 -10.99 -22.69 -18.85
C ALA A 155 -12.23 -23.03 -19.69
N ASP A 156 -12.73 -24.26 -19.56
CA ASP A 156 -13.82 -24.77 -20.40
C ASP A 156 -15.20 -24.17 -20.06
N ASN A 157 -15.38 -23.69 -18.82
CA ASN A 157 -16.61 -23.04 -18.36
C ASN A 157 -16.32 -21.91 -17.36
N GLU A 158 -17.35 -21.12 -17.04
CA GLU A 158 -17.22 -19.92 -16.20
C GLU A 158 -16.85 -20.23 -14.74
N ASP A 159 -17.38 -21.33 -14.18
CA ASP A 159 -17.10 -21.72 -12.79
C ASP A 159 -15.64 -22.14 -12.63
N ASP A 160 -15.11 -22.90 -13.58
CA ASP A 160 -13.69 -23.26 -13.62
C ASP A 160 -12.83 -22.02 -13.87
N LEU A 161 -13.23 -21.13 -14.79
CA LEU A 161 -12.48 -19.90 -15.05
C LEU A 161 -12.38 -19.03 -13.78
N ARG A 162 -13.46 -18.93 -13.00
CA ARG A 162 -13.46 -18.18 -11.73
C ARG A 162 -12.51 -18.79 -10.71
N GLN A 163 -12.50 -20.11 -10.59
CA GLN A 163 -11.57 -20.82 -9.69
C GLN A 163 -10.13 -20.66 -10.14
N TRP A 164 -9.84 -20.87 -11.43
CA TRP A 164 -8.51 -20.69 -12.01
C TRP A 164 -8.00 -19.26 -11.85
N LYS A 165 -8.87 -18.27 -12.12
CA LYS A 165 -8.55 -16.86 -11.93
C LYS A 165 -8.13 -16.58 -10.49
N GLY A 166 -8.92 -16.99 -9.50
CA GLY A 166 -8.56 -16.80 -8.09
C GLY A 166 -7.26 -17.51 -7.70
N TRP A 167 -7.04 -18.73 -8.22
CA TRP A 167 -5.82 -19.50 -7.97
C TRP A 167 -4.57 -18.83 -8.56
N VAL A 168 -4.66 -18.28 -9.78
CA VAL A 168 -3.56 -17.54 -10.42
C VAL A 168 -3.32 -16.20 -9.72
N GLU A 169 -4.38 -15.43 -9.45
CA GLU A 169 -4.28 -14.11 -8.79
C GLU A 169 -3.56 -14.20 -7.44
N SER A 170 -3.85 -15.24 -6.65
CA SER A 170 -3.17 -15.48 -5.35
C SER A 170 -1.67 -15.77 -5.48
N ARG A 171 -1.17 -16.12 -6.66
CA ARG A 171 0.24 -16.44 -6.95
C ARG A 171 0.98 -15.37 -7.75
N LEU A 172 0.28 -14.39 -8.33
CA LEU A 172 0.90 -13.28 -9.06
C LEU A 172 1.98 -12.56 -8.25
N ARG A 173 1.77 -12.43 -6.93
CA ARG A 173 2.76 -11.86 -6.02
C ARG A 173 4.08 -12.64 -5.99
N GLN A 174 4.03 -13.97 -6.09
CA GLN A 174 5.25 -14.78 -6.09
C GLN A 174 6.06 -14.56 -7.37
N LEU A 175 5.39 -14.32 -8.49
CA LEU A 175 6.02 -14.01 -9.77
C LEU A 175 6.76 -12.67 -9.71
N THR A 176 6.10 -11.61 -9.21
CA THR A 176 6.73 -10.28 -9.07
C THR A 176 7.91 -10.31 -8.09
N LEU A 177 7.82 -11.07 -7.00
CA LEU A 177 8.94 -11.25 -6.08
C LEU A 177 10.14 -11.96 -6.73
N LYS A 178 9.91 -13.02 -7.51
CA LYS A 178 10.99 -13.73 -8.22
C LYS A 178 11.65 -12.88 -9.30
N ALA A 179 10.85 -12.15 -10.08
CA ALA A 179 11.36 -11.23 -11.09
C ALA A 179 12.27 -10.17 -10.44
N HIS A 180 11.87 -9.61 -9.30
CA HIS A 180 12.69 -8.62 -8.59
C HIS A 180 14.03 -9.20 -8.10
N LEU A 181 14.05 -10.43 -7.58
CA LEU A 181 15.29 -11.08 -7.13
C LEU A 181 16.28 -11.36 -8.26
N GLN A 182 15.80 -11.56 -9.49
CA GLN A 182 16.66 -11.84 -10.65
C GLN A 182 17.29 -10.57 -11.24
N TYR A 183 16.68 -9.40 -11.02
CA TYR A 183 17.15 -8.11 -11.52
C TYR A 183 17.65 -7.15 -10.41
N ALA A 184 17.64 -7.56 -9.15
CA ALA A 184 18.29 -6.80 -8.09
C ALA A 184 19.79 -6.74 -8.42
N PRO A 185 20.42 -5.55 -8.51
CA PRO A 185 21.87 -5.49 -8.60
C PRO A 185 22.42 -6.26 -7.39
N MET A 186 23.32 -7.21 -7.64
CA MET A 186 24.10 -7.82 -6.56
C MET A 186 24.82 -6.67 -5.87
N SER A 187 24.29 -6.19 -4.74
CA SER A 187 25.02 -5.27 -3.89
C SER A 187 26.36 -5.93 -3.59
N PRO A 188 27.50 -5.24 -3.83
CA PRO A 188 28.77 -5.80 -3.41
C PRO A 188 28.71 -6.04 -1.90
N PRO A 189 29.30 -7.13 -1.40
CA PRO A 189 29.28 -7.43 0.02
C PRO A 189 29.91 -6.27 0.79
N PRO A 190 29.46 -6.02 2.03
CA PRO A 190 30.08 -5.03 2.89
C PRO A 190 31.41 -5.58 3.41
N TRP A 191 32.45 -5.46 2.59
CA TRP A 191 33.85 -5.42 3.01
C TRP A 191 34.65 -4.60 2.00
#